data_AF-B8MCK5-F1
#
_entry.id   AF-B8MCK5-F1
#
_cell.length_a   1.000
_cell.length_b   1.000
_cell.length_c   1.000
_cell.angle_alpha   90.00
_cell.angle_beta   90.00
_cell.angle_gamma   90.00
#
_symmetry.space_group_name_H-M   'P 1'
#
loop_
_entity.id
_entity.type
_entity.pdbx_description
1 polymer ?
#
loop_
_entity_poly.entity_id
_entity_poly.type
_entity_poly.pdbx_seq_one_letter_code
_entity_poly.pdbx_strand_id
1 'polypeptide(L)'
;MAPHLSNDEFFASLTNLFTNTTQKTKGSIYLTQKRLPSSFSDQSTPEGSILVRATDGRTQNPNPRDSKDSKVSKKKVAPKVKISTVVSPADLELFFVRYADVCKAGMVALKKRDRSAKKKGKAKAKTTKG
;
A
#
# COMPACT_ATOMS: atom_id res chain seq x y z
N MET A 1 12.48 -0.26 -17.20
CA MET A 1 11.70 0.10 -15.99
C MET A 1 10.43 0.80 -16.48
N ALA A 2 9.25 0.56 -15.91
CA ALA A 2 8.06 1.28 -16.38
C ALA A 2 8.25 2.79 -16.12
N PRO A 3 7.80 3.67 -17.05
CA PRO A 3 7.91 5.11 -16.86
C PRO A 3 7.18 5.54 -15.57
N HIS A 4 7.67 6.62 -14.95
CA HIS A 4 7.02 7.21 -13.79
C HIS A 4 5.69 7.84 -14.21
N LEU A 5 4.63 7.53 -13.46
CA LEU A 5 3.31 8.12 -13.66
C LEU A 5 3.27 9.50 -13.01
N SER A 6 2.35 10.35 -13.48
CA SER A 6 1.97 11.55 -12.73
C SER A 6 1.36 11.18 -11.37
N ASN A 7 1.31 12.13 -10.43
CA ASN A 7 0.74 11.90 -9.11
C ASN A 7 -0.73 11.43 -9.19
N ASP A 8 -1.52 12.04 -10.07
CA ASP A 8 -2.95 11.71 -10.22
C ASP A 8 -3.17 10.32 -10.84
N GLU A 9 -2.42 9.98 -11.89
CA GLU A 9 -2.45 8.65 -12.50
C GLU A 9 -1.96 7.56 -11.53
N PHE A 10 -0.98 7.89 -10.69
CA PHE A 10 -0.51 7.01 -9.64
C PHE A 10 -1.63 6.71 -8.63
N PHE A 11 -2.39 7.70 -8.18
CA PHE A 11 -3.51 7.48 -7.25
C PHE A 11 -4.67 6.70 -7.88
N ALA A 12 -5.00 6.96 -9.14
CA ALA A 12 -6.01 6.20 -9.87
C ALA A 12 -5.58 4.72 -9.98
N SER A 13 -4.32 4.47 -10.36
CA SER A 13 -3.75 3.13 -10.46
C SER A 13 -3.64 2.43 -9.10
N LEU A 14 -3.31 3.17 -8.03
CA LEU A 14 -3.22 2.64 -6.67
C LEU A 14 -4.61 2.23 -6.14
N THR A 15 -5.65 3.01 -6.43
CA THR A 15 -7.03 2.67 -6.09
C THR A 15 -7.46 1.39 -6.78
N ASN A 16 -7.17 1.28 -8.09
CA ASN A 16 -7.41 0.05 -8.86
C ASN A 16 -6.62 -1.15 -8.32
N LEU A 17 -5.42 -0.92 -7.78
CA LEU A 17 -4.61 -1.96 -7.17
C LEU A 17 -5.25 -2.48 -5.86
N PHE A 18 -5.75 -1.58 -5.00
CA PHE A 18 -6.48 -1.95 -3.79
C PHE A 18 -7.75 -2.75 -4.09
N THR A 19 -8.57 -2.32 -5.06
CA THR A 19 -9.82 -3.02 -5.41
C THR A 19 -9.55 -4.41 -5.98
N ASN A 20 -8.61 -4.53 -6.92
CA ASN A 20 -8.24 -5.83 -7.50
C ASN A 20 -7.65 -6.79 -6.46
N THR A 21 -6.78 -6.30 -5.57
CA THR A 21 -6.16 -7.14 -4.53
C THR A 21 -7.19 -7.62 -3.52
N THR A 22 -8.11 -6.75 -3.12
CA THR A 22 -9.14 -7.07 -2.11
C THR A 22 -10.19 -8.02 -2.68
N GLN A 23 -10.68 -7.77 -3.90
CA GLN A 23 -11.81 -8.51 -4.45
C GLN A 23 -11.42 -9.78 -5.21
N LYS A 24 -10.32 -9.74 -5.99
CA LYS A 24 -10.01 -10.79 -6.96
C LYS A 24 -8.92 -11.73 -6.49
N THR A 25 -7.79 -11.19 -6.01
CA THR A 25 -6.57 -12.01 -5.85
C THR A 25 -6.13 -12.29 -4.43
N LYS A 26 -6.73 -11.65 -3.42
CA LYS A 26 -6.43 -11.86 -1.99
C LYS A 26 -4.91 -11.92 -1.75
N GLY A 27 -4.24 -10.80 -1.99
CA GLY A 27 -2.78 -10.68 -1.92
C GLY A 27 -2.31 -9.56 -1.01
N SER A 28 -1.01 -9.31 -1.01
CA SER A 28 -0.39 -8.17 -0.32
C SER A 28 -0.03 -7.09 -1.33
N ILE A 29 -0.21 -5.83 -0.96
CA ILE A 29 0.31 -4.69 -1.73
C ILE A 29 1.56 -4.19 -1.02
N TYR A 30 2.64 -4.04 -1.77
CA TYR A 30 3.88 -3.45 -1.25
C TYR A 30 3.98 -2.01 -1.71
N LEU A 31 4.02 -1.09 -0.76
CA LEU A 31 4.27 0.34 -0.95
C LEU A 31 5.66 0.68 -0.40
N THR A 32 6.48 1.33 -1.22
CA THR A 32 7.85 1.71 -0.85
C THR A 32 8.08 3.18 -1.17
N GLN A 33 8.76 3.88 -0.25
CA GLN A 33 9.10 5.29 -0.36
C GLN A 33 10.62 5.39 -0.21
N LYS A 34 11.30 6.00 -1.18
CA LYS A 34 12.75 6.18 -1.16
C LYS A 34 13.11 7.59 -1.58
N ARG A 35 13.94 8.29 -0.81
CA ARG A 35 14.51 9.58 -1.21
C ARG A 35 15.35 9.41 -2.48
N LEU A 36 15.13 10.25 -3.48
CA LEU A 36 15.95 10.29 -4.68
C LEU A 36 17.21 11.10 -4.37
N PRO A 37 18.41 10.53 -4.52
CA PRO A 37 19.64 11.31 -4.40
C PRO A 37 19.79 12.20 -5.63
N SER A 38 20.32 13.40 -5.45
CA SER A 38 20.53 14.38 -6.54
C SER A 38 21.44 13.86 -7.65
N SER A 39 22.30 12.88 -7.37
CA SER A 39 23.18 12.23 -8.34
C SER A 39 22.48 11.27 -9.33
N PHE A 40 21.24 10.86 -9.05
CA PHE A 40 20.46 9.95 -9.92
C PHE A 40 19.32 10.67 -10.65
N SER A 41 19.29 11.98 -10.53
CA SER A 41 18.17 12.82 -10.85
C SER A 41 18.61 13.66 -12.06
N ASP A 42 17.95 13.52 -13.21
CA ASP A 42 18.15 14.44 -14.33
C ASP A 42 17.98 15.88 -13.82
N GLN A 43 18.59 16.88 -14.45
CA GLN A 43 18.56 18.28 -13.96
C GLN A 43 17.14 18.85 -13.73
N SER A 44 16.09 18.16 -14.18
CA SER A 44 14.68 18.52 -14.02
C SER A 44 14.05 18.08 -12.69
N THR A 45 14.65 17.18 -11.91
CA THR A 45 14.07 16.71 -10.64
C THR A 45 14.61 17.53 -9.45
N PRO A 46 13.74 18.18 -8.66
CA PRO A 46 14.18 19.00 -7.53
C PRO A 46 14.90 18.17 -6.45
N GLU A 47 15.91 18.75 -5.80
CA GLU A 47 16.53 18.14 -4.64
C GLU A 47 15.50 17.86 -3.53
N GLY A 48 15.62 16.70 -2.88
CA GLY A 48 14.67 16.29 -1.85
C GLY A 48 13.42 15.59 -2.37
N SER A 49 13.30 15.37 -3.68
CA SER A 49 12.23 14.55 -4.26
C SER A 49 12.25 13.12 -3.73
N ILE A 50 11.08 12.50 -3.65
CA ILE A 50 10.92 11.10 -3.22
C ILE A 50 10.34 10.26 -4.36
N LEU A 51 10.80 9.01 -4.46
CA LEU A 51 10.25 8.00 -5.33
C LEU A 51 9.29 7.11 -4.54
N VAL A 52 8.03 7.12 -4.93
CA VAL A 52 6.98 6.27 -4.36
C VAL A 52 6.69 5.15 -5.36
N ARG A 53 6.63 3.90 -4.88
CA ARG A 53 6.32 2.73 -5.72
C ARG A 53 5.27 1.87 -5.05
N ALA A 54 4.39 1.27 -5.85
CA ALA A 54 3.42 0.28 -5.40
C ALA A 54 3.44 -0.97 -6.31
N THR A 55 3.31 -2.15 -5.70
CA THR A 55 3.24 -3.43 -6.43
C THR A 55 2.22 -4.39 -5.82
N ASP A 56 1.63 -5.25 -6.65
CA ASP A 56 0.60 -6.24 -6.28
C ASP A 56 1.10 -7.45 -5.45
N GLY A 57 2.37 -7.41 -5.02
CA GLY A 57 2.98 -8.46 -4.18
C GLY A 57 3.04 -9.85 -4.80
N ARG A 58 2.62 -10.02 -6.06
CA ARG A 58 2.73 -11.30 -6.75
C ARG A 58 4.21 -11.62 -6.98
N THR A 59 4.60 -12.81 -6.58
CA THR A 59 5.89 -13.42 -6.93
C THR A 59 5.63 -14.36 -8.10
N GLN A 60 6.57 -14.42 -9.05
CA GLN A 60 6.47 -15.44 -10.12
C GLN A 60 6.74 -16.86 -9.59
N ASN A 61 7.16 -17.01 -8.33
CA ASN A 61 7.24 -18.30 -7.68
C ASN A 61 5.88 -18.68 -7.09
N PRO A 62 5.29 -19.83 -7.49
CA PRO A 62 4.14 -20.39 -6.80
C PRO A 62 4.52 -20.73 -5.35
N ASN A 63 3.58 -20.55 -4.42
CA ASN A 63 3.77 -20.97 -3.04
C ASN A 63 4.04 -22.48 -2.99
N PRO A 64 5.09 -22.96 -2.32
CA PRO A 64 5.38 -24.40 -2.20
C PRO A 64 4.27 -25.22 -1.55
N ARG A 65 3.35 -24.56 -0.83
CA ARG A 65 2.24 -25.19 -0.10
C ARG A 65 1.09 -25.67 -0.98
N ASP A 66 0.97 -25.17 -2.21
CA ASP A 66 -0.09 -25.58 -3.15
C ASP A 66 0.33 -26.77 -4.04
N SER A 67 1.55 -27.28 -3.85
CA SER A 67 2.20 -28.23 -4.77
C SER A 67 2.07 -29.71 -4.39
N LYS A 68 1.18 -30.09 -3.46
CA LYS A 68 1.00 -31.52 -3.13
C LYS A 68 -0.03 -32.26 -3.98
N ASP A 69 -1.03 -31.59 -4.56
CA ASP A 69 -2.11 -32.31 -5.28
C ASP A 69 -2.70 -31.60 -6.52
N SER A 70 -2.17 -30.45 -6.96
CA SER A 70 -2.71 -29.78 -8.14
C SER A 70 -1.83 -30.02 -9.36
N LYS A 71 -2.33 -30.82 -10.30
CA LYS A 71 -1.84 -30.95 -11.68
C LYS A 71 -1.66 -29.54 -12.26
N VAL A 72 -0.42 -29.05 -12.27
CA VAL A 72 -0.08 -27.64 -12.56
C VAL A 72 -0.40 -27.33 -14.01
N SER A 73 -1.64 -26.92 -14.26
CA SER A 73 -1.96 -26.17 -15.47
C SER A 73 -1.10 -24.91 -15.43
N LYS A 74 -0.19 -24.78 -16.40
CA LYS A 74 0.62 -23.56 -16.65
C LYS A 74 -0.32 -22.43 -17.08
N LYS A 75 -1.20 -21.97 -16.18
CA LYS A 75 -1.99 -20.75 -16.40
C LYS A 75 -0.99 -19.62 -16.48
N LYS A 76 -0.98 -18.89 -17.61
CA LYS A 76 -0.18 -17.68 -17.80
C LYS A 76 -0.35 -16.79 -16.57
N VAL A 77 0.70 -16.69 -15.76
CA VAL A 77 0.71 -15.80 -14.60
C VAL A 77 0.59 -14.39 -15.15
N ALA A 78 -0.50 -13.69 -14.80
CA ALA A 78 -0.68 -12.31 -15.20
C ALA A 78 0.54 -11.48 -14.73
N PRO A 79 1.05 -10.55 -15.56
CA PRO A 79 2.27 -9.82 -15.24
C PRO A 79 2.11 -9.02 -13.95
N LYS A 80 3.19 -8.97 -13.16
CA LYS A 80 3.27 -8.24 -11.89
C LYS A 80 3.00 -6.76 -12.13
N VAL A 81 1.99 -6.20 -11.47
CA VAL A 81 1.72 -4.77 -11.52
C VAL A 81 2.79 -4.02 -10.73
N LYS A 82 3.44 -3.05 -11.38
CA LYS A 82 4.43 -2.15 -10.77
C LYS A 82 4.14 -0.72 -11.23
N ILE A 83 3.77 0.14 -10.31
CA ILE A 83 3.54 1.57 -10.56
C ILE A 83 4.47 2.41 -9.69
N SER A 84 4.85 3.59 -10.18
CA SER A 84 5.71 4.49 -9.43
C SER A 84 5.50 5.94 -9.86
N THR A 85 5.76 6.87 -8.96
CA THR A 85 5.72 8.31 -9.20
C THR A 85 6.83 9.02 -8.44
N VAL A 86 7.27 10.16 -8.95
CA VAL A 86 8.27 11.03 -8.33
C VAL A 86 7.54 12.26 -7.79
N VAL A 87 7.70 12.50 -6.49
CA VAL A 87 7.03 13.60 -5.79
C VAL A 87 8.06 14.68 -5.47
N SER A 88 7.80 15.89 -5.97
CA SER A 88 8.57 17.10 -5.67
C SER A 88 8.39 17.50 -4.20
N PRO A 89 9.42 18.08 -3.55
CA PRO A 89 9.31 18.61 -2.19
C PRO A 89 8.15 19.60 -2.01
N ALA A 90 7.82 20.39 -3.04
CA ALA A 90 6.73 21.37 -2.98
C ALA A 90 5.34 20.74 -2.87
N ASP A 91 5.18 19.54 -3.45
CA ASP A 91 3.89 18.84 -3.51
C ASP A 91 3.75 17.75 -2.44
N LEU A 92 4.76 17.56 -1.57
CA LEU A 92 4.79 16.47 -0.59
C LEU A 92 3.58 16.48 0.33
N GLU A 93 3.21 17.64 0.86
CA GLU A 93 2.11 17.76 1.81
C GLU A 93 0.78 17.39 1.14
N LEU A 94 0.49 17.98 -0.03
CA LEU A 94 -0.70 17.67 -0.82
C LEU A 94 -0.75 16.20 -1.24
N PHE A 95 0.38 15.64 -1.63
CA PHE A 95 0.51 14.23 -1.98
C PHE A 95 0.16 13.33 -0.79
N PHE A 96 0.69 13.61 0.40
CA PHE A 96 0.46 12.77 1.58
C PHE A 96 -0.97 12.87 2.12
N VAL A 97 -1.64 14.02 1.98
CA VAL A 97 -3.07 14.15 2.28
C VAL A 97 -3.89 13.21 1.39
N ARG A 98 -3.72 13.30 0.06
CA ARG A 98 -4.42 12.42 -0.89
C ARG A 98 -4.07 10.95 -0.68
N TYR A 99 -2.79 10.65 -0.46
CA TYR A 99 -2.30 9.31 -0.20
C TYR A 99 -2.95 8.69 1.04
N ALA A 100 -3.08 9.47 2.13
CA ALA A 100 -3.73 9.00 3.35
C ALA A 100 -5.20 8.63 3.08
N ASP A 101 -5.92 9.43 2.30
CA ASP A 101 -7.33 9.19 2.00
C ASP A 101 -7.53 7.97 1.10
N VAL A 102 -6.68 7.80 0.07
CA VAL A 102 -6.66 6.59 -0.76
C VAL A 102 -6.36 5.34 0.07
N CYS A 103 -5.40 5.41 0.99
CA CYS A 103 -5.07 4.27 1.87
C CYS A 103 -6.22 3.95 2.83
N LYS A 104 -6.85 4.95 3.45
CA LYS A 104 -8.02 4.73 4.33
C LYS A 104 -9.17 4.08 3.58
N ALA A 105 -9.46 4.54 2.36
CA ALA A 105 -10.52 3.99 1.52
C ALA A 105 -10.20 2.57 1.03
N GLY A 106 -8.93 2.29 0.72
CA GLY A 106 -8.49 0.98 0.24
C GLY A 106 -8.35 -0.08 1.34
N MET A 107 -8.07 0.31 2.59
CA MET A 107 -7.77 -0.58 3.72
C MET A 107 -8.92 -0.76 4.71
N VAL A 108 -10.16 -0.81 4.21
CA VAL A 108 -11.38 -0.88 5.05
C VAL A 108 -11.66 -2.27 5.64
N ALA A 109 -11.07 -3.33 5.08
CA ALA A 109 -11.35 -4.72 5.47
C ALA A 109 -10.66 -5.18 6.77
N LEU A 110 -9.96 -4.29 7.46
CA LEU A 110 -9.25 -4.61 8.70
C LEU A 110 -10.22 -4.74 9.89
N LYS A 111 -9.97 -5.71 10.78
CA LYS A 111 -10.75 -5.88 12.00
C LYS A 111 -10.69 -4.61 12.83
N LYS A 112 -11.87 -4.11 13.26
CA LYS A 112 -11.96 -2.94 14.14
C LYS A 112 -11.19 -3.21 15.43
N ARG A 113 -10.43 -2.21 15.88
CA ARG A 113 -9.71 -2.26 17.16
C ARG A 113 -10.69 -2.55 18.30
N ASP A 114 -10.40 -3.57 19.09
CA ASP A 114 -11.17 -3.83 20.30
C ASP A 114 -10.94 -2.70 21.32
N ARG A 115 -12.04 -2.02 21.71
CA ARG A 115 -12.04 -0.93 22.69
C ARG A 115 -12.54 -1.39 24.07
N SER A 116 -12.85 -2.68 24.23
CA SER A 116 -13.43 -3.25 25.46
C SER A 116 -12.53 -3.06 26.70
N ALA A 117 -11.20 -3.06 26.54
CA ALA A 117 -10.25 -2.86 27.62
C ALA A 117 -10.31 -1.44 28.26
N LYS A 118 -10.70 -0.40 27.50
CA LYS A 118 -10.81 0.98 28.04
C LYS A 118 -12.07 1.22 28.88
N LYS A 119 -13.13 0.41 28.74
CA LYS A 119 -14.34 0.51 29.57
C LYS A 119 -14.20 -0.15 30.94
N LYS A 120 -13.34 -1.17 31.10
CA LYS A 120 -13.17 -1.87 32.38
C LYS A 120 -12.42 -1.05 33.46
N GLY A 121 -11.64 -0.04 33.07
CA GLY A 121 -10.88 0.79 34.03
C GLY A 121 -11.69 1.91 34.72
N LYS A 122 -12.82 2.35 34.16
CA LYS A 122 -13.64 3.43 34.74
C LYS A 122 -14.75 2.95 35.69
N ALA A 123 -15.07 1.66 35.68
CA ALA A 123 -16.13 1.10 36.53
C ALA A 123 -15.65 0.65 37.92
N LYS A 124 -14.33 0.52 38.16
CA LYS A 124 -13.79 0.06 39.45
C LYS A 124 -13.42 1.17 40.45
N ALA A 125 -13.59 2.44 40.09
CA ALA A 125 -13.22 3.58 40.96
C ALA A 125 -14.39 4.21 41.74
N LYS A 126 -15.61 3.61 41.72
CA LYS A 126 -16.81 4.22 42.33
C LYS A 126 -17.51 3.39 43.41
N THR A 127 -16.88 2.34 43.93
CA THR A 127 -17.48 1.49 45.00
C THR A 127 -16.45 1.06 46.03
N THR A 128 -15.91 2.01 46.80
CA THR A 128 -15.39 1.73 48.16
C THR A 128 -15.23 3.04 48.93
N LYS A 129 -16.24 3.42 49.71
CA LYS A 129 -16.10 4.28 50.89
C LYS A 129 -17.27 3.94 51.82
N GLY A 130 -17.03 2.94 52.67
CA GLY A 130 -17.75 2.72 53.92
C GLY A 130 -16.87 3.22 55.06
#